data_AF-A0A1R3XYZ1-F1
#
_entry.id   AF-A0A1R3XYZ1-F1
#
_cell.length_a   1.000
_cell.length_b   1.000
_cell.length_c   1.000
_cell.angle_alpha   90.00
_cell.angle_beta   90.00
_cell.angle_gamma   90.00
#
_symmetry.space_group_name_H-M   'P 1'
#
loop_
_entity.id
_entity.type
_entity.pdbx_description
1 polymer ?
#
loop_
_entity_poly.entity_id
_entity_poly.type
_entity_poly.pdbx_seq_one_letter_code
_entity_poly.pdbx_strand_id
1 'polypeptide(L)' 'MHDDFERCYRAVQSKDARFDGWFVVAVLTTGVYCRPSCPVRPPFARNVRFLPTAAAAQGEGFRACKRCRPDASPGSPE' A
#
# COMPACT_ATOMS: atom_id res chain seq x y z
N MET A 1 13.45 1.45 20.61
CA MET A 1 12.73 2.33 19.64
C MET A 1 12.71 1.61 18.29
N HIS A 2 11.90 0.58 18.24
CA HIS A 2 11.72 -0.46 17.22
C HIS A 2 10.20 -0.71 17.30
N ASP A 3 9.38 -0.73 16.26
CA ASP A 3 9.60 -1.00 14.85
C ASP A 3 8.24 -0.68 14.18
N ASP A 4 8.10 0.50 13.55
CA ASP A 4 6.80 0.87 12.94
C ASP A 4 6.59 0.09 11.61
N PHE A 5 7.69 -0.39 11.02
CA PHE A 5 7.70 -1.15 9.78
C PHE A 5 6.96 -2.49 9.93
N GLU A 6 7.27 -3.28 10.94
CA GLU A 6 6.70 -4.60 11.20
C GLU A 6 5.22 -4.48 11.56
N ARG A 7 4.83 -3.38 12.25
CA ARG A 7 3.44 -3.06 12.54
C ARG A 7 2.67 -2.68 11.27
N CYS A 8 3.21 -1.79 10.44
CA CYS A 8 2.65 -1.44 9.14
C CYS A 8 2.57 -2.68 8.23
N TYR A 9 3.62 -3.50 8.19
CA TYR A 9 3.68 -4.71 7.39
C TYR A 9 2.69 -5.77 7.86
N ARG A 10 2.50 -5.92 9.17
CA ARG A 10 1.44 -6.77 9.73
C ARG A 10 0.05 -6.27 9.34
N ALA A 11 -0.19 -4.96 9.36
CA ALA A 11 -1.47 -4.40 8.90
C ALA A 11 -1.74 -4.70 7.41
N VAL A 12 -0.71 -4.62 6.56
CA VAL A 12 -0.80 -5.02 5.14
C VAL A 12 -1.06 -6.52 4.99
N GLN A 13 -0.37 -7.36 5.77
CA GLN A 13 -0.58 -8.81 5.73
C GLN A 13 -1.99 -9.19 6.19
N SER A 14 -2.50 -8.51 7.21
CA SER A 14 -3.88 -8.67 7.71
C SER A 14 -4.93 -8.01 6.81
N LYS A 15 -4.52 -7.24 5.79
CA LYS A 15 -5.40 -6.47 4.90
C LYS A 15 -6.36 -5.55 5.66
N ASP A 16 -5.85 -4.91 6.71
CA ASP A 16 -6.68 -4.12 7.62
C ASP A 16 -7.01 -2.76 6.99
N ALA A 17 -8.26 -2.61 6.55
CA ALA A 17 -8.78 -1.39 5.93
C ALA A 17 -8.81 -0.18 6.87
N ARG A 18 -8.60 -0.36 8.18
CA ARG A 18 -8.46 0.75 9.13
C ARG A 18 -7.25 1.63 8.85
N PHE A 19 -6.24 1.07 8.17
CA PHE A 19 -5.03 1.77 7.78
C PHE A 19 -5.11 2.34 6.35
N ASP A 20 -6.23 2.15 5.64
CA ASP A 20 -6.44 2.83 4.37
C ASP A 20 -6.41 4.34 4.59
N GLY A 21 -5.55 5.03 3.84
CA GLY A 21 -5.34 6.49 3.96
C GLY A 21 -4.34 6.91 5.04
N TRP A 22 -3.91 6.01 5.93
CA TRP A 22 -2.80 6.28 6.86
C TRP A 22 -1.45 6.22 6.19
N PHE A 23 -1.27 5.23 5.30
CA PHE A 23 -0.07 5.05 4.50
C PHE A 23 -0.40 4.27 3.23
N VAL A 24 0.53 4.32 2.28
CA VAL A 24 0.52 3.49 1.07
C VAL A 24 1.74 2.59 1.04
N VAL A 25 1.58 1.45 0.39
CA VAL A 25 2.60 0.40 0.28
C VAL A 25 3.19 0.48 -1.13
N ALA A 26 4.39 1.04 -1.26
CA ALA A 26 5.13 1.07 -2.51
C ALA A 26 5.97 -0.20 -2.69
N VAL A 27 5.78 -0.87 -3.82
CA VAL A 27 6.46 -2.12 -4.16
C VAL A 27 7.61 -1.79 -5.10
N LEU A 28 8.84 -1.95 -4.62
CA LEU A 28 10.06 -1.59 -5.34
C LEU A 28 10.25 -2.43 -6.61
N THR A 29 9.86 -3.71 -6.57
CA THR A 29 10.05 -4.63 -7.71
C THR A 29 9.15 -4.31 -8.90
N THR A 30 7.94 -3.81 -8.66
CA THR A 30 6.97 -3.51 -9.73
C THR A 30 6.84 -2.02 -10.00
N GLY A 31 7.34 -1.16 -9.12
CA GLY A 31 7.13 0.29 -9.20
C GLY A 31 5.66 0.66 -9.01
N VAL A 32 4.91 -0.10 -8.20
CA VAL A 32 3.48 0.11 -7.97
C VAL A 32 3.21 0.38 -6.49
N TYR A 33 2.35 1.35 -6.18
CA TYR A 33 1.88 1.57 -4.82
C TYR A 33 0.41 1.10 -4.62
N CYS A 34 0.13 0.54 -3.44
CA CYS A 34 -1.15 -0.07 -3.08
C CYS A 34 -1.65 0.46 -1.72
N ARG A 35 -2.95 0.26 -1.45
CA ARG A 35 -3.53 0.41 -0.10
C ARG A 35 -3.22 -0.82 0.78
N PRO A 36 -3.16 -0.69 2.11
CA PRO A 36 -2.90 -1.82 3.00
C PRO A 36 -3.99 -2.90 2.95
N SER A 37 -5.24 -2.55 2.64
CA SER A 37 -6.34 -3.51 2.41
C SER A 37 -6.29 -4.26 1.07
N CYS A 38 -5.24 -4.08 0.26
CA CYS A 38 -5.17 -4.66 -1.07
C CYS A 38 -5.37 -6.19 -1.04
N PRO A 39 -6.28 -6.75 -1.86
CA PRO A 39 -6.51 -8.19 -1.88
C PRO A 39 -5.33 -8.98 -2.48
N VAL A 40 -4.42 -8.31 -3.17
CA VAL A 40 -3.23 -8.90 -3.78
C VAL A 40 -2.33 -9.48 -2.68
N ARG A 41 -1.61 -10.56 -3.01
CA ARG A 41 -0.63 -11.17 -2.10
C ARG A 41 0.37 -10.11 -1.65
N PRO A 42 0.61 -9.94 -0.33
CA PRO A 42 1.58 -8.98 0.17
C PRO A 42 2.96 -9.30 -0.41
N PRO A 43 3.69 -8.31 -0.95
CA PRO A 43 5.06 -8.52 -1.42
C PRO A 43 5.98 -8.78 -0.23
N PHE A 44 7.16 -9.36 -0.48
CA PHE A 44 8.16 -9.52 0.56
C PHE A 44 8.54 -8.17 1.18
N ALA A 45 8.61 -8.12 2.52
CA ALA A 45 9.02 -6.93 3.30
C ALA A 45 10.23 -6.19 2.71
N ARG A 46 11.26 -6.91 2.25
CA ARG A 46 12.47 -6.33 1.63
C ARG A 46 12.21 -5.48 0.38
N ASN A 47 11.11 -5.72 -0.32
CA ASN A 47 10.72 -5.05 -1.56
C ASN A 47 9.57 -4.05 -1.33
N VAL A 48 9.24 -3.78 -0.08
CA VAL A 48 8.15 -2.91 0.32
C VAL A 48 8.69 -1.67 0.99
N ARG A 49 8.16 -0.52 0.59
CA ARG A 49 8.41 0.77 1.22
C ARG A 49 7.08 1.36 1.65
N PHE A 50 6.99 1.82 2.89
CA PHE A 50 5.82 2.55 3.37
C PHE A 50 6.01 4.04 3.09
N LEU A 51 5.00 4.63 2.45
CA LEU A 51 4.97 6.06 2.14
C LEU A 51 3.73 6.69 2.79
N PRO A 52 3.81 7.94 3.27
CA PRO A 52 2.73 8.56 4.02
C PRO A 52 1.49 8.82 3.16
N THR A 53 1.66 9.13 1.87
CA THR A 53 0.56 9.46 0.97
C THR A 53 0.77 8.90 -0.43
N ALA A 54 -0.33 8.72 -1.17
CA ALA A 54 -0.29 8.38 -2.59
C ALA A 54 0.48 9.42 -3.41
N ALA A 55 0.36 10.70 -3.07
CA ALA A 55 1.09 11.79 -3.70
C ALA A 55 2.61 11.65 -3.54
N ALA A 56 3.09 11.25 -2.35
CA ALA A 56 4.52 10.99 -2.13
C ALA A 56 5.01 9.82 -3.00
N ALA A 57 4.21 8.76 -3.14
CA ALA A 57 4.51 7.63 -4.02
C ALA A 57 4.55 8.04 -5.50
N GLN A 58 3.61 8.86 -5.95
CA GLN A 58 3.61 9.39 -7.31
C GLN A 58 4.81 10.30 -7.57
N GLY A 59 5.21 11.11 -6.59
CA GLY A 59 6.41 11.96 -6.66
C GLY A 59 7.70 11.16 -6.81
N GLU A 60 7.76 9.96 -6.23
CA GLU A 60 8.90 9.02 -6.41
C GLU A 60 8.79 8.18 -7.69
N GLY A 61 7.74 8.34 -8.50
CA GLY A 61 7.55 7.62 -9.77
C GLY A 61 6.83 6.28 -9.65
N PHE A 62 6.23 5.96 -8.50
CA PHE A 62 5.39 4.77 -8.35
C PHE A 62 4.02 4.97 -9.00
N ARG A 63 3.49 3.92 -9.62
CA ARG A 63 2.18 3.92 -10.29
C ARG A 63 1.10 3.37 -9.36
N ALA A 64 -0.13 3.88 -9.46
CA ALA A 64 -1.24 3.38 -8.68
C ALA A 64 -1.57 1.91 -9.05
N CYS A 65 -1.82 1.07 -8.05
CA CYS A 65 -2.24 -0.30 -8.29
C CYS A 65 -3.61 -0.33 -8.98
N LYS A 66 -3.69 -1.03 -10.11
CA LYS A 66 -4.94 -1.20 -10.87
C LYS A 66 -5.97 -2.08 -10.17
N ARG A 67 -5.58 -2.84 -9.14
CA ARG A 67 -6.43 -3.84 -8.45
C ARG A 67 -7.13 -3.26 -7.23
N CYS A 68 -6.39 -2.67 -6.29
CA CYS A 68 -6.99 -1.98 -5.14
C CYS A 68 -7.39 -0.55 -5.44
N ARG A 69 -7.09 -0.05 -6.66
CA ARG A 69 -7.32 1.31 -7.15
C ARG A 69 -7.34 2.30 -5.98
N PRO A 70 -6.17 2.66 -5.43
CA PRO A 70 -6.10 3.59 -4.31
C PRO A 70 -6.88 4.88 -4.55
N ASP A 71 -6.96 5.25 -5.83
CA ASP A 71 -7.64 6.41 -6.38
C ASP A 71 -9.13 6.19 -6.67
N ALA A 72 -9.59 4.94 -6.82
CA ALA A 72 -11.02 4.65 -6.97
C ALA A 72 -11.61 4.32 -5.59
N SER A 73 -12.53 5.18 -5.14
CA SER A 73 -13.30 4.99 -3.91
C SER A 73 -13.85 3.56 -3.80
N PRO A 74 -13.84 2.94 -2.61
CA PRO A 74 -14.39 1.62 -2.39
C PRO A 74 -15.92 1.70 -2.51
N GLY A 75 -16.49 1.40 -3.67
CA GLY A 75 -17.95 1.49 -3.82
C GLY A 75 -18.56 1.29 -5.20
N SER A 76 -17.81 1.01 -6.26
CA SER A 76 -18.43 0.62 -7.53
C SER A 76 -18.55 -0.90 -7.62
N PRO A 77 -19.77 -1.47 -7.57
CA PRO A 77 -19.97 -2.80 -8.15
C PRO A 77 -19.78 -2.66 -9.68
N GLU A 78 -19.20 -3.71 -10.26
CA GLU A 78 -19.13 -4.04 -11.70
C GLU A 78 -19.07 -2.92 -12.76
#